data_AF-A0A8K0UIE2-F1
#
_entry.id   AF-A0A8K0UIE2-F1
#
_cell.length_a   1.000
_cell.length_b   1.000
_cell.length_c   1.000
_cell.angle_alpha   90.00
_cell.angle_beta   90.00
_cell.angle_gamma   90.00
#
_symmetry.space_group_name_H-M   'P 1'
#
loop_
_entity.id
_entity.type
_entity.pdbx_description
1 polymer ?
#
loop_
_entity_poly.entity_id
_entity_poly.type
_entity_poly.pdbx_seq_one_letter_code
_entity_poly.pdbx_strand_id
1 'polypeptide(L)'
;LPPTFLVKIYDPRYISRRYRRSIPWSHQAENVAQHTIATVDLGEFDDSAMPDRSDSVACELYYQRFCEEDARRERKAYSEMRHLQGNGIPRCFGSGHLSLQSRSVRPAVLLIEHISDALTLKQLCEDRAALLQAMPSILPSAWRIFRECWERGVEHNDVHLRNILVTPAQHPTSVVLIDFSEAFFREECDPGEWEGYLDHD
;
A
#
# COMPACT_ATOMS: atom_id res chain seq x y z
N LEU A 1 12.95 -18.61 1.18
CA LEU A 1 11.75 -18.00 0.59
C LEU A 1 10.77 -19.12 0.21
N PRO A 2 9.45 -18.88 0.25
CA PRO A 2 8.47 -19.85 -0.24
C PRO A 2 8.59 -20.06 -1.76
N PRO A 3 8.03 -21.16 -2.31
CA PRO A 3 8.07 -21.44 -3.75
C PRO A 3 7.33 -20.40 -4.59
N THR A 4 6.30 -19.76 -4.01
CA THR A 4 5.53 -18.69 -4.67
C THR A 4 5.45 -17.48 -3.74
N PHE A 5 5.71 -16.30 -4.27
CA PHE A 5 5.58 -15.01 -3.58
C PHE A 5 5.26 -13.91 -4.60
N LEU A 6 4.79 -12.78 -4.10
CA LEU A 6 4.54 -11.58 -4.88
C LEU A 6 5.72 -10.61 -4.76
N VAL A 7 6.02 -9.92 -5.86
CA VAL A 7 6.95 -8.79 -5.86
C VAL A 7 6.15 -7.53 -6.16
N LYS A 8 5.99 -6.67 -5.16
CA LYS A 8 5.39 -5.34 -5.34
C LYS A 8 6.50 -4.35 -5.68
N ILE A 9 6.34 -3.63 -6.79
CA ILE A 9 7.34 -2.70 -7.33
C ILE A 9 6.72 -1.30 -7.37
N TYR A 10 7.40 -0.33 -6.76
CA TYR A 10 6.99 1.08 -6.74
C TYR A 10 7.79 1.82 -7.81
N ASP A 11 7.34 1.71 -9.05
CA ASP A 11 7.99 2.30 -10.22
C ASP A 11 7.13 3.44 -10.80
N PRO A 12 7.64 4.69 -10.78
CA PRO A 12 6.94 5.89 -11.27
C PRO A 12 6.34 5.76 -12.67
N ARG A 13 6.96 4.94 -13.55
CA ARG A 13 6.46 4.69 -14.90
C ARG A 13 5.01 4.23 -14.96
N TYR A 14 4.59 3.48 -13.95
CA TYR A 14 3.28 2.84 -13.93
C TYR A 14 2.25 3.67 -13.15
N ILE A 15 2.66 4.74 -12.46
CA ILE A 15 1.74 5.63 -11.75
C ILE A 15 0.73 6.27 -12.71
N SER A 16 1.19 6.75 -13.87
CA SER A 16 0.29 7.34 -14.88
C SER A 16 -0.84 6.38 -15.29
N ARG A 17 -0.55 5.08 -15.36
CA ARG A 17 -1.55 4.04 -15.61
C ARG A 17 -2.46 3.79 -14.40
N ARG A 18 -1.90 3.76 -13.19
CA ARG A 18 -2.66 3.56 -11.93
C ARG A 18 -3.70 4.67 -11.71
N TYR A 19 -3.33 5.92 -11.94
CA TYR A 19 -4.19 7.08 -11.69
C TYR A 19 -4.80 7.69 -12.95
N ARG A 20 -4.72 7.00 -14.10
CA ARG A 20 -5.20 7.49 -15.41
C ARG A 20 -4.70 8.92 -15.72
N ARG A 21 -3.47 9.24 -15.32
CA ARG A 21 -2.85 10.56 -15.51
C ARG A 21 -2.20 10.62 -16.88
N SER A 22 -2.33 11.76 -17.54
CA SER A 22 -1.96 11.97 -18.95
C SER A 22 -0.48 12.27 -19.19
N ILE A 23 0.38 12.14 -18.17
CA ILE A 23 1.78 12.53 -18.26
C ILE A 23 2.61 11.31 -18.67
N PRO A 24 3.11 11.26 -19.91
CA PRO A 24 3.91 10.13 -20.36
C PRO A 24 5.26 10.18 -19.66
N TRP A 25 5.69 9.05 -19.13
CA TRP A 25 7.04 8.90 -18.64
C TRP A 25 8.07 9.07 -19.78
N SER A 26 9.23 9.64 -19.48
CA SER A 26 10.38 9.69 -20.41
C SER A 26 11.71 9.49 -19.67
N HIS A 27 12.68 8.85 -20.33
CA HIS A 27 14.03 8.70 -19.81
C HIS A 27 14.71 10.05 -19.49
N GLN A 28 14.46 11.06 -20.32
CA GLN A 28 15.05 12.39 -20.11
C GLN A 28 14.55 13.02 -18.81
N ALA A 29 13.24 13.02 -18.58
CA ALA A 29 12.66 13.57 -17.35
C ALA A 29 13.15 12.83 -16.11
N GLU A 30 13.25 11.50 -16.18
CA GLU A 30 13.75 10.66 -15.08
C GLU A 30 15.19 10.99 -14.69
N ASN A 31 16.07 11.11 -15.69
CA ASN A 31 17.47 11.42 -15.45
C ASN A 31 17.64 12.80 -14.82
N VAL A 32 16.88 13.79 -15.29
CA VAL A 32 16.91 15.15 -14.72
C VAL A 32 16.35 15.14 -13.29
N ALA A 33 15.21 14.50 -13.06
CA ALA A 33 14.61 14.40 -11.73
C ALA A 33 15.56 13.73 -10.71
N GLN A 34 16.22 12.64 -11.10
CA GLN A 34 17.20 11.97 -10.24
C GLN A 34 18.43 12.83 -9.93
N HIS A 35 18.90 13.60 -10.91
CA HIS A 35 19.97 14.56 -10.66
C HIS A 35 19.53 15.65 -9.68
N THR A 36 18.29 16.15 -9.80
CA THR A 36 17.72 17.13 -8.87
C THR A 36 17.65 16.57 -7.44
N ILE A 37 17.14 15.34 -7.24
CA ILE A 37 17.11 14.67 -5.92
C ILE A 37 18.52 14.58 -5.32
N ALA A 38 19.54 14.29 -6.14
CA ALA A 38 20.90 14.14 -5.66
C ALA A 38 21.60 15.47 -5.30
N THR A 39 21.05 16.61 -5.70
CA THR A 39 21.74 17.92 -5.64
C THR A 39 21.00 18.99 -4.86
N VAL A 40 19.69 18.83 -4.65
CA VAL A 40 18.82 19.82 -4.02
C VAL A 40 18.14 19.20 -2.81
N ASP A 41 18.12 19.93 -1.69
CA ASP A 41 17.24 19.62 -0.58
C ASP A 41 15.80 20.01 -0.97
N LEU A 42 14.96 19.00 -1.14
CA LEU A 42 13.58 19.16 -1.60
C LEU A 42 12.58 19.37 -0.45
N GLY A 43 13.08 19.46 0.80
CA GLY A 43 12.24 19.60 1.99
C GLY A 43 11.30 18.41 2.18
N GLU A 44 10.24 18.61 2.98
CA GLU A 44 9.21 17.61 3.20
C GLU A 44 8.39 17.33 1.93
N PHE A 45 7.87 16.11 1.81
CA PHE A 45 7.04 15.73 0.68
C PHE A 45 5.58 16.06 0.98
N ASP A 46 4.97 16.91 0.14
CA ASP A 46 3.54 17.17 0.16
C ASP A 46 2.88 16.39 -0.98
N ASP A 47 2.14 15.33 -0.63
CA ASP A 47 1.44 14.49 -1.59
C ASP A 47 0.21 15.17 -2.22
N SER A 48 -0.27 16.27 -1.63
CA SER A 48 -1.39 17.07 -2.13
C SER A 48 -0.96 18.10 -3.20
N ALA A 49 0.30 18.56 -3.15
CA ALA A 49 0.85 19.57 -4.05
C ALA A 49 1.36 18.99 -5.37
N MET A 50 0.44 18.43 -6.18
CA MET A 50 0.81 17.91 -7.49
C MET A 50 1.32 19.02 -8.43
N PRO A 51 2.47 18.84 -9.10
CA PRO A 51 3.03 19.83 -10.02
C PRO A 51 2.19 20.00 -11.30
N ASP A 52 2.46 21.10 -12.03
CA ASP A 52 1.88 21.33 -13.35
C ASP A 52 2.19 20.17 -14.29
N ARG A 53 1.15 19.61 -14.92
CA ARG A 53 1.27 18.43 -15.79
C ARG A 53 2.09 18.66 -17.05
N SER A 54 2.30 19.92 -17.44
CA SER A 54 3.16 20.30 -18.55
C SER A 54 4.65 20.20 -18.19
N ASP A 55 4.99 20.24 -16.90
CA ASP A 55 6.35 20.05 -16.41
C ASP A 55 6.64 18.56 -16.15
N SER A 56 7.06 17.88 -17.20
CA SER A 56 7.39 16.44 -17.12
C SER A 56 8.46 16.11 -16.09
N VAL A 57 9.40 17.02 -15.80
CA VAL A 57 10.48 16.79 -14.82
C VAL A 57 9.93 16.91 -13.40
N ALA A 58 9.17 17.96 -13.12
CA ALA A 58 8.54 18.13 -11.82
C ALA A 58 7.58 16.98 -11.51
N CYS A 59 6.80 16.53 -12.50
CA CYS A 59 5.93 15.37 -12.33
C CYS A 59 6.69 14.07 -12.06
N GLU A 60 7.78 13.83 -12.79
CA GLU A 60 8.61 12.65 -12.57
C GLU A 60 9.26 12.67 -11.18
N LEU A 61 9.72 13.84 -10.73
CA LEU A 61 10.22 14.05 -9.38
C LEU A 61 9.14 13.74 -8.33
N TYR A 62 7.95 14.30 -8.49
CA TYR A 62 6.81 14.05 -7.61
C TYR A 62 6.48 12.56 -7.55
N TYR A 63 6.43 11.87 -8.70
CA TYR A 63 6.11 10.43 -8.74
C TYR A 63 7.18 9.55 -8.12
N GLN A 64 8.46 9.92 -8.24
CA GLN A 64 9.55 9.23 -7.55
C GLN A 64 9.38 9.33 -6.03
N ARG A 65 9.17 10.54 -5.51
CA ARG A 65 8.92 10.74 -4.07
C ARG A 65 7.66 10.03 -3.60
N PHE A 66 6.58 10.10 -4.38
CA PHE A 66 5.32 9.41 -4.09
C PHE A 66 5.52 7.89 -3.97
N CYS A 67 6.22 7.26 -4.92
CA CYS A 67 6.55 5.84 -4.86
C CYS A 67 7.42 5.47 -3.64
N GLU A 68 8.38 6.32 -3.30
CA GLU A 68 9.25 6.10 -2.14
C GLU A 68 8.48 6.19 -0.82
N GLU A 69 7.57 7.16 -0.70
CA GLU A 69 6.70 7.31 0.46
C GLU A 69 5.71 6.16 0.60
N ASP A 70 5.03 5.75 -0.48
CA ASP A 70 4.17 4.56 -0.51
C ASP A 70 4.93 3.31 -0.03
N ALA A 71 6.16 3.11 -0.53
CA ALA A 71 7.00 1.98 -0.13
C ALA A 71 7.49 2.11 1.32
N ARG A 72 7.73 3.33 1.83
CA ARG A 72 8.11 3.59 3.22
C ARG A 72 6.94 3.26 4.15
N ARG A 73 5.75 3.82 3.90
CA ARG A 73 4.53 3.58 4.68
C ARG A 73 4.22 2.09 4.75
N GLU A 74 4.22 1.39 3.62
CA GLU A 74 3.91 -0.04 3.61
C GLU A 74 4.94 -0.90 4.35
N ARG A 75 6.24 -0.60 4.21
CA ARG A 75 7.29 -1.30 4.99
C ARG A 75 7.13 -1.07 6.49
N LYS A 76 6.80 0.16 6.89
CA LYS A 76 6.56 0.52 8.29
C LYS A 76 5.35 -0.22 8.83
N ALA A 77 4.25 -0.27 8.09
CA ALA A 77 3.06 -1.03 8.44
C ALA A 77 3.38 -2.52 8.72
N TYR A 78 4.14 -3.19 7.84
CA TYR A 78 4.58 -4.56 8.08
C TYR A 78 5.48 -4.71 9.32
N SER A 79 6.30 -3.71 9.63
CA SER A 79 7.17 -3.72 10.82
C SER A 79 6.38 -3.57 12.13
N GLU A 80 5.39 -2.68 12.18
CA GLU A 80 4.54 -2.46 13.36
C GLU A 80 3.58 -3.62 13.61
N MET A 81 3.10 -4.25 12.52
CA MET A 81 2.12 -5.33 12.57
C MET A 81 2.74 -6.72 12.40
N ARG A 82 3.99 -6.92 12.84
CA ARG A 82 4.69 -8.23 12.74
C ARG A 82 3.88 -9.42 13.27
N HIS A 83 3.12 -9.22 14.34
CA HIS A 83 2.29 -10.25 14.97
C HIS A 83 1.06 -10.65 14.13
N LEU A 84 0.60 -9.80 13.23
CA LEU A 84 -0.50 -10.06 12.30
C LEU A 84 -0.03 -10.74 11.01
N GLN A 85 1.28 -10.76 10.72
CA GLN A 85 1.80 -11.34 9.49
C GLN A 85 1.54 -12.84 9.39
N GLY A 86 0.84 -13.24 8.33
CA GLY A 86 0.34 -14.59 8.10
C GLY A 86 -0.94 -14.95 8.88
N ASN A 87 -1.51 -14.01 9.64
CA ASN A 87 -2.75 -14.18 10.42
C ASN A 87 -3.57 -12.88 10.53
N GLY A 88 -3.76 -12.21 9.38
CA GLY A 88 -4.55 -10.99 9.28
C GLY A 88 -3.99 -9.98 8.29
N ILE A 89 -2.68 -10.03 8.05
CA ILE A 89 -2.01 -9.38 6.92
C ILE A 89 -1.03 -10.39 6.27
N PRO A 90 -0.61 -10.20 5.01
CA PRO A 90 0.40 -11.04 4.39
C PRO A 90 1.74 -11.03 5.16
N ARG A 91 2.56 -12.06 4.97
CA ARG A 91 3.97 -11.98 5.39
C ARG A 91 4.76 -11.08 4.42
N CYS A 92 5.58 -10.19 4.95
CA CYS A 92 6.61 -9.47 4.23
C CYS A 92 7.95 -10.18 4.45
N PHE A 93 8.49 -10.79 3.40
CA PHE A 93 9.74 -11.54 3.44
C PHE A 93 10.98 -10.64 3.37
N GLY A 94 10.81 -9.41 2.89
CA GLY A 94 11.89 -8.45 2.77
C GLY A 94 11.56 -7.29 1.86
N SER A 95 12.47 -6.32 1.83
CA SER A 95 12.40 -5.17 0.93
C SER A 95 13.77 -4.86 0.34
N GLY A 96 13.79 -4.10 -0.75
CA GLY A 96 15.02 -3.70 -1.42
C GLY A 96 14.75 -2.68 -2.52
N HIS A 97 15.70 -2.56 -3.45
CA HIS A 97 15.55 -1.73 -4.63
C HIS A 97 16.00 -2.50 -5.88
N LEU A 98 15.28 -2.35 -6.98
CA LEU A 98 15.68 -2.93 -8.26
C LEU A 98 16.78 -2.09 -8.91
N SER A 99 17.89 -2.73 -9.24
CA SER A 99 18.90 -2.14 -10.11
C SER A 99 18.57 -2.51 -11.56
N LEU A 100 18.19 -1.52 -12.35
CA LEU A 100 17.82 -1.67 -13.74
C LEU A 100 18.89 -0.98 -14.61
N GLN A 101 19.54 -1.73 -15.50
CA GLN A 101 20.74 -1.27 -16.21
C GLN A 101 20.57 0.01 -17.06
N SER A 102 19.35 0.32 -17.48
CA SER A 102 19.03 1.47 -18.33
C SER A 102 18.31 2.61 -17.61
N ARG A 103 18.24 2.57 -16.28
CA ARG A 103 17.39 3.47 -15.49
C ARG A 103 18.24 4.25 -14.50
N SER A 104 17.94 5.54 -14.35
CA SER A 104 18.57 6.36 -13.31
C SER A 104 17.91 6.17 -11.94
N VAL A 105 16.67 5.68 -11.91
CA VAL A 105 15.95 5.35 -10.68
C VAL A 105 16.23 3.92 -10.24
N ARG A 106 16.09 3.67 -8.93
CA ARG A 106 16.13 2.33 -8.33
C ARG A 106 14.79 2.07 -7.63
N PRO A 107 13.75 1.58 -8.32
CA PRO A 107 12.42 1.40 -7.74
C PRO A 107 12.45 0.55 -6.48
N ALA A 108 11.74 0.98 -5.44
CA ALA A 108 11.58 0.21 -4.22
C ALA A 108 10.80 -1.08 -4.50
N VAL A 109 11.13 -2.14 -3.78
CA VAL A 109 10.42 -3.42 -3.86
C VAL A 109 10.13 -4.04 -2.51
N LEU A 110 8.99 -4.73 -2.43
CA LEU A 110 8.60 -5.57 -1.32
C LEU A 110 8.34 -7.00 -1.81
N LEU A 111 8.86 -7.98 -1.08
CA LEU A 111 8.62 -9.40 -1.28
C LEU A 111 7.51 -9.83 -0.31
N ILE A 112 6.34 -10.15 -0.83
CA ILE A 112 5.12 -10.35 -0.03
C ILE A 112 4.57 -11.76 -0.27
N GLU A 113 3.94 -12.34 0.75
CA GLU A 113 3.22 -13.60 0.65
C GLU A 113 2.15 -13.58 -0.44
N HIS A 114 2.16 -14.64 -1.25
CA HIS A 114 1.07 -14.90 -2.19
C HIS A 114 0.02 -15.78 -1.51
N ILE A 115 -1.17 -15.23 -1.29
CA ILE A 115 -2.29 -15.94 -0.67
C ILE A 115 -3.12 -16.58 -1.79
N SER A 116 -2.83 -17.85 -2.10
CA SER A 116 -3.43 -18.55 -3.25
C SER A 116 -4.86 -19.02 -3.03
N ASP A 117 -5.27 -19.23 -1.79
CA ASP A 117 -6.61 -19.71 -1.41
C ASP A 117 -7.44 -18.57 -0.80
N ALA A 118 -7.70 -17.54 -1.61
CA ALA A 118 -8.46 -16.39 -1.19
C ALA A 118 -9.32 -15.81 -2.31
N LEU A 119 -10.37 -15.10 -1.90
CA LEU A 119 -11.16 -14.21 -2.75
C LEU A 119 -11.05 -12.80 -2.19
N THR A 120 -11.16 -11.78 -3.04
CA THR A 120 -11.44 -10.43 -2.53
C THR A 120 -12.86 -10.40 -1.97
N LEU A 121 -13.10 -9.58 -0.94
CA LEU A 121 -14.44 -9.35 -0.42
C LEU A 121 -15.37 -8.82 -1.51
N LYS A 122 -14.84 -8.05 -2.48
CA LYS A 122 -15.59 -7.61 -3.66
C LYS A 122 -16.17 -8.80 -4.44
N GLN A 123 -15.37 -9.83 -4.72
CA GLN A 123 -15.81 -11.03 -5.42
C GLN A 123 -16.83 -11.81 -4.59
N LEU A 124 -16.63 -11.93 -3.27
CA LEU A 124 -17.62 -12.59 -2.40
C LEU A 124 -18.98 -11.86 -2.44
N CYS A 125 -18.98 -10.52 -2.50
CA CYS A 125 -20.20 -9.73 -2.60
C CYS A 125 -20.97 -9.91 -3.93
N GLU A 126 -20.38 -10.52 -4.95
CA GLU A 126 -21.07 -10.84 -6.21
C GLU A 126 -22.08 -11.99 -6.02
N ASP A 127 -21.91 -12.82 -4.97
CA ASP A 127 -22.87 -13.86 -4.55
C ASP A 127 -23.43 -13.53 -3.16
N ARG A 128 -24.67 -13.03 -3.13
CA ARG A 128 -25.37 -12.66 -1.89
C ARG A 128 -25.55 -13.84 -0.93
N ALA A 129 -25.80 -15.05 -1.44
CA ALA A 129 -26.04 -16.21 -0.59
C ALA A 129 -24.73 -16.64 0.08
N ALA A 130 -23.65 -16.71 -0.70
CA ALA A 130 -22.32 -17.00 -0.17
C ALA A 130 -21.85 -15.95 0.85
N LEU A 131 -22.08 -14.66 0.57
CA LEU A 131 -21.79 -13.58 1.51
C LEU A 131 -22.53 -13.78 2.84
N LEU A 132 -23.86 -13.93 2.80
CA LEU A 132 -24.67 -14.11 4.02
C LEU A 132 -24.25 -15.33 4.83
N GLN A 133 -23.83 -16.41 4.16
CA GLN A 133 -23.32 -17.62 4.81
C GLN A 133 -21.95 -17.39 5.48
N ALA A 134 -21.05 -16.62 4.86
CA ALA A 134 -19.70 -16.37 5.37
C ALA A 134 -19.63 -15.26 6.45
N MET A 135 -20.58 -14.33 6.44
CA MET A 135 -20.59 -13.15 7.32
C MET A 135 -20.37 -13.45 8.81
N PRO A 136 -21.06 -14.44 9.42
CA PRO A 136 -20.88 -14.75 10.83
C PRO A 136 -19.43 -15.15 11.19
N SER A 137 -18.69 -15.72 10.25
CA SER A 137 -17.31 -16.17 10.46
C SER A 137 -16.30 -15.08 10.16
N ILE A 138 -16.50 -14.28 9.11
CA ILE A 138 -15.50 -13.28 8.71
C ILE A 138 -15.58 -11.97 9.51
N LEU A 139 -16.75 -11.58 10.03
CA LEU A 139 -16.91 -10.35 10.82
C LEU A 139 -16.04 -10.32 12.09
N PRO A 140 -16.04 -11.37 12.95
CA PRO A 140 -15.15 -11.40 14.11
C PRO A 140 -13.67 -11.32 13.73
N SER A 141 -13.28 -11.96 12.63
CA SER A 141 -11.90 -11.88 12.13
C SER A 141 -11.55 -10.46 11.67
N ALA A 142 -12.44 -9.80 10.92
CA ALA A 142 -12.24 -8.44 10.47
C ALA A 142 -12.07 -7.49 11.67
N TRP A 143 -13.02 -7.53 12.60
CA TRP A 143 -13.01 -6.70 13.81
C TRP A 143 -11.72 -6.86 14.61
N ARG A 144 -11.30 -8.11 14.83
CA ARG A 144 -10.04 -8.41 15.52
C ARG A 144 -8.85 -7.74 14.82
N ILE A 145 -8.73 -7.89 13.51
CA ILE A 145 -7.59 -7.35 12.74
C ILE A 145 -7.59 -5.82 12.78
N PHE A 146 -8.72 -5.18 12.48
CA PHE A 146 -8.83 -3.71 12.51
C PHE A 146 -8.51 -3.15 13.90
N ARG A 147 -9.02 -3.79 14.96
CA ARG A 147 -8.71 -3.39 16.34
C ARG A 147 -7.22 -3.53 16.65
N GLU A 148 -6.59 -4.64 16.26
CA GLU A 148 -5.15 -4.84 16.48
C GLU A 148 -4.31 -3.83 15.70
N CYS A 149 -4.69 -3.45 14.48
CA CYS A 149 -4.06 -2.34 13.74
C CYS A 149 -4.19 -1.02 14.53
N TRP A 150 -5.41 -0.68 14.96
CA TRP A 150 -5.68 0.55 15.69
C TRP A 150 -4.92 0.65 17.01
N GLU A 151 -4.91 -0.42 17.82
CA GLU A 151 -4.21 -0.48 19.10
C GLU A 151 -2.69 -0.28 18.96
N ARG A 152 -2.15 -0.59 17.77
CA ARG A 152 -0.74 -0.38 17.40
C ARG A 152 -0.47 0.98 16.78
N GLY A 153 -1.48 1.84 16.67
CA GLY A 153 -1.34 3.14 16.04
C GLY A 153 -1.15 3.05 14.53
N VAL A 154 -1.70 2.01 13.88
CA VAL A 154 -1.69 1.86 12.43
C VAL A 154 -3.11 1.91 11.89
N GLU A 155 -3.36 2.83 10.97
CA GLU A 155 -4.59 2.90 10.21
C GLU A 155 -4.30 2.55 8.75
N HIS A 156 -5.17 1.76 8.12
CA HIS A 156 -4.95 1.29 6.75
C HIS A 156 -5.17 2.40 5.70
N ASN A 157 -6.12 3.32 5.94
CA ASN A 157 -6.44 4.49 5.11
C ASN A 157 -6.86 4.23 3.63
N ASP A 158 -6.88 2.98 3.18
CA ASP A 158 -7.40 2.54 1.85
C ASP A 158 -8.26 1.27 1.99
N VAL A 159 -9.18 1.30 2.96
CA VAL A 159 -10.08 0.18 3.25
C VAL A 159 -11.17 0.14 2.19
N HIS A 160 -11.00 -0.73 1.21
CA HIS A 160 -12.04 -1.02 0.23
C HIS A 160 -12.12 -2.53 -0.08
N LEU A 161 -13.25 -2.99 -0.62
CA LEU A 161 -13.56 -4.43 -0.78
C LEU A 161 -12.52 -5.23 -1.60
N ARG A 162 -11.64 -4.59 -2.40
CA ARG A 162 -10.56 -5.27 -3.13
C ARG A 162 -9.28 -5.47 -2.30
N ASN A 163 -9.11 -4.69 -1.24
CA ASN A 163 -7.96 -4.75 -0.32
C ASN A 163 -8.26 -5.61 0.92
N ILE A 164 -9.42 -6.27 0.90
CA ILE A 164 -9.83 -7.22 1.92
C ILE A 164 -9.93 -8.56 1.22
N LEU A 165 -9.06 -9.49 1.58
CA LEU A 165 -9.16 -10.89 1.18
C LEU A 165 -9.92 -11.67 2.24
N VAL A 166 -10.62 -12.70 1.80
CA VAL A 166 -11.29 -13.68 2.64
C VAL A 166 -10.76 -15.07 2.32
N THR A 167 -10.48 -15.85 3.36
CA THR A 167 -9.81 -17.16 3.29
C THR A 167 -10.45 -18.13 4.27
N PRO A 168 -10.52 -19.43 3.93
CA PRO A 168 -10.33 -20.04 2.60
C PRO A 168 -11.32 -19.54 1.55
N ALA A 169 -11.03 -19.66 0.25
CA ALA A 169 -11.90 -19.13 -0.81
C ALA A 169 -13.30 -19.77 -0.83
N GLN A 170 -13.38 -21.09 -0.63
CA GLN A 170 -14.66 -21.83 -0.72
C GLN A 170 -15.49 -21.75 0.57
N HIS A 171 -14.82 -21.64 1.72
CA HIS A 171 -15.46 -21.54 3.04
C HIS A 171 -14.81 -20.44 3.86
N PRO A 172 -15.07 -19.16 3.55
CA PRO A 172 -14.34 -18.07 4.18
C PRO A 172 -14.60 -17.97 5.67
N THR A 173 -13.53 -18.00 6.46
CA THR A 173 -13.58 -17.89 7.93
C THR A 173 -12.70 -16.79 8.48
N SER A 174 -11.82 -16.22 7.66
CA SER A 174 -10.84 -15.23 8.10
C SER A 174 -10.66 -14.15 7.05
N VAL A 175 -10.31 -12.96 7.54
CA VAL A 175 -9.97 -11.80 6.72
C VAL A 175 -8.46 -11.63 6.66
N VAL A 176 -7.96 -11.15 5.52
CA VAL A 176 -6.60 -10.65 5.38
C VAL A 176 -6.63 -9.29 4.72
N LEU A 177 -6.09 -8.26 5.38
CA LEU A 177 -5.94 -6.93 4.82
C LEU A 177 -4.66 -6.86 3.98
N ILE A 178 -4.73 -6.23 2.81
CA ILE A 178 -3.62 -6.09 1.88
C ILE A 178 -3.48 -4.65 1.40
N ASP A 179 -2.31 -4.29 0.87
CA ASP A 179 -2.03 -2.97 0.29
C ASP A 179 -2.01 -1.81 1.32
N PHE A 180 -0.93 -1.75 2.11
CA PHE A 180 -0.73 -0.71 3.13
C PHE A 180 0.07 0.50 2.62
N SER A 181 0.04 0.81 1.32
CA SER A 181 0.82 1.95 0.78
C SER A 181 0.32 3.29 1.29
N GLU A 182 -0.97 3.40 1.57
CA GLU A 182 -1.61 4.62 2.10
C GLU A 182 -1.66 4.65 3.63
N ALA A 183 -1.04 3.67 4.31
CA ALA A 183 -1.16 3.52 5.75
C ALA A 183 -0.71 4.77 6.51
N PHE A 184 -1.45 5.07 7.58
CA PHE A 184 -1.26 6.21 8.44
C PHE A 184 -0.87 5.77 9.85
N PHE A 185 -0.03 6.55 10.52
CA PHE A 185 0.61 6.15 11.77
C PHE A 185 0.36 7.18 12.86
N ARG A 186 -0.09 6.74 14.05
CA ARG A 186 -0.38 7.61 15.20
C ARG A 186 0.78 8.52 15.59
N GLU A 187 2.01 8.03 15.47
CA GLU A 187 3.20 8.83 15.80
C GLU A 187 3.49 9.96 14.79
N GLU A 188 2.84 9.96 13.63
CA GLU A 188 2.94 11.00 12.60
C GLU A 188 1.81 12.06 12.77
N CYS A 189 0.95 11.94 13.78
CA CYS A 189 -0.18 12.84 14.04
C CYS A 189 -0.01 13.60 15.35
N ASP A 190 -0.68 14.74 15.45
CA ASP A 190 -0.95 15.34 16.75
C ASP A 190 -1.90 14.45 17.56
N PRO A 191 -1.70 14.27 18.88
CA PRO A 191 -2.50 13.36 19.69
C PRO A 191 -4.02 13.58 19.61
N GLY A 192 -4.45 14.83 19.49
CA GLY A 192 -5.87 15.19 19.37
C GLY A 192 -6.50 14.83 18.03
N GLU A 193 -5.72 14.72 16.96
CA GLU A 193 -6.22 14.32 15.64
C GLU A 193 -6.51 12.81 15.61
N TRP A 194 -5.64 12.00 16.22
CA TRP A 194 -5.82 10.55 16.28
C TRP A 194 -7.06 10.13 17.07
N GLU A 195 -7.35 10.82 18.18
CA GLU A 195 -8.50 10.50 19.04
C GLU A 195 -9.84 10.98 18.43
N GLY A 196 -9.83 12.10 17.69
CA GLY A 196 -11.03 12.68 17.07
C GLY A 196 -11.70 11.80 16.00
N TYR A 197 -10.98 10.82 15.44
CA TYR A 197 -11.56 9.86 14.48
C TYR A 197 -12.52 8.85 15.12
N LEU A 198 -12.52 8.68 16.45
CA LEU A 198 -13.43 7.76 17.15
C LEU A 198 -14.76 8.43 17.57
N ASP A 199 -14.85 9.75 17.56
CA ASP A 199 -15.99 10.51 18.09
C ASP A 199 -17.04 10.90 17.02
N HIS A 200 -16.89 10.38 15.79
CA HIS A 200 -17.76 10.71 14.65
C HIS A 200 -18.66 9.56 14.14
N ASP A 201 -18.78 8.46 14.88
CA ASP A 201 -19.74 7.36 14.61
C ASP A 201 -21.02 7.43 15.47
#